data_AF-A0AAU1K1M0-F1
#
_entry.id   AF-A0AAU1K1M0-F1
#
_cell.length_a   1.000
_cell.length_b   1.000
_cell.length_c   1.000
_cell.angle_alpha   90.00
_cell.angle_beta   90.00
_cell.angle_gamma   90.00
#
_symmetry.space_group_name_H-M   'P 1'
#
loop_
_entity.id
_entity.type
_entity.pdbx_description
1 polymer ?
#
loop_
_entity_poly.entity_id
_entity_poly.type
_entity_poly.pdbx_seq_one_letter_code
_entity_poly.pdbx_strand_id
1 'polypeptide(L)'
;MTTTVVVTAMGILATLLGAWWGAYWQHRNSRDLQLLDARVRVYGECAASLYEFERVTYSRVKARLADLPAAERESLRQEAYRNNSAARAAIGQLSILSAGGKIPKGFEALRQAIGDLNDAPGLDELRERHDEIYVELDRVLEQARADLAR
;
A
#
# COMPACT_ATOMS: atom_id res chain seq x y z
N MET A 1 41.74 49.94 7.01
CA MET A 1 41.28 49.20 5.81
C MET A 1 41.01 47.71 6.05
N THR A 2 41.51 47.11 7.13
CA THR A 2 41.35 45.68 7.45
C THR A 2 39.98 45.31 8.03
N THR A 3 39.39 46.16 8.86
CA THR A 3 38.08 45.90 9.51
C THR A 3 36.91 45.86 8.54
N THR A 4 36.86 46.76 7.56
CA THR A 4 35.79 46.78 6.55
C THR A 4 35.77 45.51 5.72
N VAL A 5 36.93 45.05 5.23
CA VAL A 5 37.04 43.81 4.43
C VAL A 5 36.60 42.58 5.21
N VAL A 6 36.95 42.50 6.50
CA VAL A 6 36.54 41.39 7.38
C VAL A 6 35.02 41.40 7.60
N VAL A 7 34.40 42.56 7.81
CA VAL A 7 32.94 42.66 7.96
C VAL A 7 32.20 42.26 6.68
N THR A 8 32.67 42.69 5.50
CA THR A 8 32.07 42.28 4.22
C THR A 8 32.24 40.78 3.98
N ALA A 9 33.41 40.22 4.27
CA ALA A 9 33.66 38.78 4.14
C ALA A 9 32.76 37.95 5.08
N MET A 10 32.56 38.41 6.33
CA MET A 10 31.62 37.77 7.27
C MET A 10 30.16 37.87 6.79
N GLY A 11 29.74 39.00 6.22
CA GLY A 11 28.41 39.15 5.64
C GLY A 11 28.15 38.21 4.47
N ILE A 12 29.14 38.02 3.59
CA ILE A 12 29.07 37.09 2.46
C ILE A 12 28.99 35.64 2.97
N LEU A 13 29.83 35.25 3.94
CA LEU A 13 29.80 33.92 4.54
C LEU A 13 28.47 33.63 5.24
N ALA A 14 27.92 34.60 5.99
CA ALA A 14 26.61 34.46 6.62
C ALA A 14 25.49 34.26 5.58
N THR A 15 25.56 34.97 4.45
CA THR A 15 24.58 34.85 3.37
C THR A 15 24.67 33.48 2.69
N LEU A 16 25.88 32.99 2.41
CA LEU A 16 26.09 31.67 1.81
C LEU A 16 25.66 30.54 2.74
N LEU A 17 25.95 30.64 4.03
CA LEU A 17 25.49 29.68 5.04
C LEU A 17 23.97 29.69 5.17
N GLY A 18 23.34 30.86 5.18
CA GLY A 18 21.88 31.00 5.19
C GLY A 18 21.22 30.40 3.94
N ALA A 19 21.78 30.67 2.75
CA ALA A 19 21.30 30.11 1.49
C ALA A 19 21.46 28.59 1.43
N TRP A 20 22.62 28.07 1.85
CA TRP A 20 22.87 26.63 1.91
C TRP A 20 21.93 25.93 2.91
N TRP A 21 21.75 26.51 4.09
CA TRP A 21 20.83 25.99 5.10
C TRP A 21 19.39 26.00 4.58
N GLY A 22 18.93 27.10 3.99
CA GLY A 22 17.62 27.21 3.38
C GLY A 22 17.39 26.16 2.28
N ALA A 23 18.35 26.01 1.37
CA ALA A 23 18.29 25.02 0.29
C ALA A 23 18.26 23.58 0.82
N TYR A 24 19.05 23.28 1.86
CA TYR A 24 19.06 21.98 2.51
C TYR A 24 17.70 21.63 3.12
N TRP A 25 17.10 22.57 3.86
CA TRP A 25 15.77 22.39 4.47
C TRP A 25 14.67 22.28 3.42
N GLN A 26 14.72 23.09 2.36
CA GLN A 26 13.75 23.03 1.27
C GLN A 26 13.81 21.69 0.53
N HIS A 27 15.02 21.19 0.24
CA HIS A 27 15.20 19.90 -0.42
C HIS A 27 14.69 18.76 0.46
N ARG A 28 14.97 18.81 1.76
CA ARG A 28 14.48 17.83 2.73
C ARG A 28 12.95 17.80 2.79
N ASN A 29 12.31 18.96 2.95
CA ASN A 29 10.85 19.05 2.98
C ASN A 29 10.20 18.55 1.68
N SER A 30 10.78 18.90 0.52
CA SER A 30 10.26 18.44 -0.78
C SER A 30 10.33 16.92 -0.91
N ARG A 31 11.43 16.30 -0.49
CA ARG A 31 11.58 14.84 -0.50
C ARG A 31 10.59 14.17 0.45
N ASP A 32 10.41 14.73 1.65
CA ASP A 32 9.52 14.14 2.65
C ASP A 32 8.05 14.19 2.18
N LEU A 33 7.63 15.26 1.49
CA LEU A 33 6.32 15.35 0.84
C LEU A 33 6.15 14.34 -0.30
N GLN A 34 7.17 14.16 -1.15
CA GLN A 34 7.13 13.17 -2.24
C GLN A 34 7.04 11.74 -1.71
N LEU A 35 7.75 11.44 -0.62
CA LEU A 35 7.67 10.14 0.04
C LEU A 35 6.29 9.90 0.66
N LEU A 36 5.71 10.91 1.29
CA LEU A 36 4.35 10.81 1.84
C LEU A 36 3.32 10.54 0.75
N ASP A 37 3.37 11.29 -0.36
CA ASP A 37 2.49 11.11 -1.51
C ASP A 37 2.63 9.69 -2.11
N ALA A 38 3.87 9.23 -2.31
CA ALA A 38 4.16 7.88 -2.79
C ALA A 38 3.62 6.80 -1.84
N ARG A 39 3.75 6.98 -0.53
CA ARG A 39 3.19 6.04 0.46
C ARG A 39 1.66 6.00 0.39
N VAL A 40 1.00 7.15 0.39
CA VAL A 40 -0.47 7.22 0.29
C VAL A 40 -0.96 6.52 -0.97
N ARG A 41 -0.32 6.78 -2.10
CA ARG A 41 -0.63 6.14 -3.37
C ARG A 41 -0.51 4.62 -3.29
N VAL A 42 0.63 4.11 -2.80
CA VAL A 42 0.89 2.67 -2.76
C VAL A 42 -0.01 1.96 -1.73
N TYR A 43 -0.33 2.60 -0.61
CA TYR A 43 -1.34 2.09 0.32
C TYR A 43 -2.71 1.94 -0.36
N GLY A 44 -3.13 2.96 -1.12
CA GLY A 44 -4.38 2.93 -1.89
C GLY A 44 -4.39 1.88 -2.99
N GLU A 45 -3.31 1.77 -3.77
CA GLU A 45 -3.17 0.77 -4.84
C GLU A 45 -3.18 -0.67 -4.28
N CYS A 46 -2.54 -0.89 -3.13
CA CYS A 46 -2.56 -2.17 -2.44
C CYS A 46 -3.96 -2.54 -1.97
N ALA A 47 -4.67 -1.60 -1.33
CA ALA A 47 -6.05 -1.79 -0.90
C ALA A 47 -6.97 -2.13 -2.08
N ALA A 48 -6.92 -1.34 -3.15
CA ALA A 48 -7.73 -1.55 -4.35
C ALA A 48 -7.46 -2.92 -4.98
N SER A 49 -6.19 -3.32 -5.08
CA SER A 49 -5.80 -4.62 -5.64
C SER A 49 -6.32 -5.78 -4.79
N LEU A 50 -6.37 -5.63 -3.46
CA LEU A 50 -6.91 -6.65 -2.56
C LEU A 50 -8.43 -6.73 -2.61
N TYR A 51 -9.15 -5.60 -2.68
CA TYR A 51 -10.60 -5.60 -2.90
C TYR A 51 -10.97 -6.30 -4.20
N GLU A 52 -10.26 -6.00 -5.30
CA GLU A 52 -10.52 -6.68 -6.56
C GLU A 52 -10.18 -8.17 -6.50
N PHE A 53 -9.05 -8.53 -5.88
CA PHE A 53 -8.69 -9.94 -5.70
C PHE A 53 -9.71 -10.71 -4.85
N GLU A 54 -10.22 -10.10 -3.79
CA GLU A 54 -11.28 -10.63 -2.95
C GLU A 54 -12.55 -10.85 -3.79
N ARG A 55 -13.06 -9.79 -4.43
CA ARG A 55 -14.30 -9.81 -5.23
C ARG A 55 -14.29 -10.92 -6.28
N VAL A 56 -13.20 -11.06 -7.03
CA VAL A 56 -13.10 -12.07 -8.10
C VAL A 56 -12.94 -13.48 -7.54
N THR A 57 -12.25 -13.62 -6.40
CA THR A 57 -12.10 -14.92 -5.73
C THR A 57 -13.43 -15.37 -5.14
N TYR A 58 -14.14 -14.49 -4.45
CA TYR A 58 -15.51 -14.74 -3.96
C TYR A 58 -16.43 -15.17 -5.11
N SER A 59 -16.42 -14.43 -6.21
CA SER A 59 -17.23 -14.72 -7.40
C SER A 59 -16.88 -16.09 -8.01
N ARG A 60 -15.59 -16.41 -8.10
CA ARG A 60 -15.09 -17.72 -8.55
C ARG A 60 -15.57 -18.85 -7.65
N VAL A 61 -15.49 -18.68 -6.33
CA VAL A 61 -15.92 -19.72 -5.38
C VAL A 61 -17.43 -19.89 -5.41
N LYS A 62 -18.19 -18.80 -5.49
CA LYS A 62 -19.64 -18.84 -5.68
C LYS A 62 -20.03 -19.60 -6.96
N ALA A 63 -19.34 -19.36 -8.06
CA ALA A 63 -19.54 -20.11 -9.31
C ALA A 63 -19.21 -21.61 -9.17
N ARG A 64 -18.16 -21.97 -8.41
CA ARG A 64 -17.85 -23.37 -8.07
C ARG A 64 -18.96 -24.01 -7.24
N LEU A 65 -19.45 -23.32 -6.21
CA LEU A 65 -20.49 -23.83 -5.31
C LEU A 65 -21.86 -23.96 -5.99
N ALA A 66 -22.14 -23.12 -6.98
CA ALA A 66 -23.32 -23.21 -7.83
C ALA A 66 -23.19 -24.23 -8.99
N ASP A 67 -22.08 -24.96 -9.04
CA ASP A 67 -21.76 -25.95 -10.07
C ASP A 67 -21.91 -25.44 -11.51
N LEU A 68 -21.47 -24.20 -11.75
CA LEU A 68 -21.54 -23.60 -13.08
C LEU A 68 -20.65 -24.34 -14.09
N PRO A 69 -20.97 -24.24 -15.40
CA PRO A 69 -20.19 -24.89 -16.46
C PRO A 69 -18.69 -24.55 -16.39
N ALA A 70 -17.84 -25.53 -16.73
CA ALA A 70 -16.39 -25.37 -16.64
C ALA A 70 -15.86 -24.18 -17.46
N ALA A 71 -16.47 -23.88 -18.61
CA ALA A 71 -16.10 -22.75 -19.45
C ALA A 71 -16.28 -21.39 -18.72
N GLU A 72 -17.38 -21.22 -17.98
CA GLU A 72 -17.63 -20.01 -17.20
C GLU A 72 -16.69 -19.91 -16.00
N ARG A 73 -16.44 -21.04 -15.31
CA ARG A 73 -15.51 -21.09 -14.17
C ARG A 73 -14.06 -20.82 -14.56
N GLU A 74 -13.65 -21.19 -15.78
CA GLU A 74 -12.27 -20.98 -16.24
C GLU A 74 -11.95 -19.48 -16.40
N SER A 75 -12.88 -18.69 -16.94
CA SER A 75 -12.71 -17.23 -17.06
C SER A 75 -12.48 -16.59 -15.68
N LEU A 76 -13.31 -16.94 -14.70
CA LEU A 76 -13.19 -16.46 -13.32
C LEU A 76 -11.89 -16.91 -12.65
N ARG A 77 -11.42 -18.12 -12.95
CA ARG A 77 -10.13 -18.64 -12.47
C ARG A 77 -8.96 -17.80 -12.98
N GLN A 78 -8.94 -17.48 -14.27
CA GLN A 78 -7.90 -16.64 -14.87
C GLN A 78 -7.95 -15.20 -14.35
N GLU A 79 -9.15 -14.65 -14.15
CA GLU A 79 -9.32 -13.35 -13.52
C GLU A 79 -8.78 -13.33 -12.09
N ALA A 80 -9.08 -14.35 -11.27
CA ALA A 80 -8.54 -14.47 -9.92
C ALA A 80 -7.01 -14.57 -9.88
N TYR A 81 -6.38 -15.31 -10.80
CA TYR A 81 -4.93 -15.37 -10.87
C TYR A 81 -4.26 -14.04 -11.23
N ARG A 82 -4.85 -13.30 -12.17
CA ARG A 82 -4.37 -11.96 -12.55
C ARG A 82 -4.45 -11.00 -11.37
N ASN A 83 -5.58 -10.98 -10.67
CA ASN A 83 -5.76 -10.10 -9.52
C ASN A 83 -4.89 -10.49 -8.32
N ASN A 84 -4.67 -11.79 -8.05
CA ASN A 84 -3.70 -12.22 -7.03
C ASN A 84 -2.29 -11.71 -7.37
N SER A 85 -1.89 -11.80 -8.65
CA SER A 85 -0.58 -11.33 -9.09
C SER A 85 -0.44 -9.82 -8.93
N ALA A 86 -1.49 -9.06 -9.24
CA ALA A 86 -1.54 -7.61 -9.02
C ALA A 86 -1.44 -7.26 -7.53
N ALA A 87 -2.21 -7.94 -6.66
CA ALA A 87 -2.14 -7.77 -5.22
C ALA A 87 -0.73 -8.05 -4.66
N ARG A 88 -0.08 -9.13 -5.11
CA ARG A 88 1.32 -9.43 -4.71
C ARG A 88 2.29 -8.33 -5.14
N ALA A 89 2.14 -7.81 -6.36
CA ALA A 89 2.99 -6.73 -6.85
C ALA A 89 2.80 -5.45 -6.03
N ALA A 90 1.55 -5.08 -5.72
CA ALA A 90 1.23 -3.92 -4.90
C ALA A 90 1.78 -4.05 -3.46
N ILE A 91 1.66 -5.22 -2.83
CA ILE A 91 2.26 -5.51 -1.52
C ILE A 91 3.80 -5.42 -1.58
N GLY A 92 4.41 -5.85 -2.69
CA GLY A 92 5.84 -5.70 -2.93
C GLY A 92 6.27 -4.23 -2.96
N GLN A 93 5.55 -3.38 -3.68
CA GLN A 93 5.81 -1.93 -3.72
C GLN A 93 5.62 -1.28 -2.35
N LEU A 94 4.56 -1.68 -1.64
CA LEU A 94 4.27 -1.24 -0.27
C LEU A 94 5.41 -1.59 0.70
N SER A 95 5.99 -2.78 0.55
CA SER A 95 7.13 -3.22 1.37
C SER A 95 8.38 -2.36 1.21
N ILE A 96 8.53 -1.69 0.06
CA ILE A 96 9.67 -0.79 -0.21
C ILE A 96 9.47 0.57 0.48
N LEU A 97 8.23 1.08 0.50
CA LEU A 97 7.94 2.44 0.95
C LEU A 97 7.46 2.54 2.40
N SER A 98 6.95 1.43 2.95
CA SER A 98 6.50 1.34 4.34
C SER A 98 7.66 1.58 5.31
N ALA A 99 7.42 2.39 6.34
CA ALA A 99 8.41 2.66 7.38
C ALA A 99 8.63 1.46 8.32
N GLY A 100 7.72 0.47 8.33
CA GLY A 100 7.78 -0.69 9.23
C GLY A 100 7.32 -2.01 8.59
N GLY A 101 7.83 -3.13 9.11
CA GLY A 101 7.52 -4.46 8.59
C GLY A 101 6.14 -5.01 8.96
N LYS A 102 5.36 -4.32 9.80
CA LYS A 102 4.05 -4.83 10.28
C LYS A 102 2.95 -4.68 9.21
N ILE A 103 2.93 -3.57 8.49
CA ILE A 103 1.86 -3.27 7.55
C ILE A 103 1.92 -4.15 6.30
N PRO A 104 3.09 -4.33 5.66
CA PRO A 104 3.20 -5.28 4.56
C PRO A 104 2.83 -6.71 4.97
N LYS A 105 3.15 -7.12 6.20
CA LYS A 105 2.73 -8.43 6.74
C LYS A 105 1.22 -8.52 6.91
N GLY A 106 0.55 -7.46 7.37
CA GLY A 106 -0.91 -7.41 7.47
C GLY A 106 -1.59 -7.56 6.11
N PHE A 107 -1.14 -6.82 5.10
CA PHE A 107 -1.67 -6.95 3.75
C PHE A 107 -1.38 -8.32 3.10
N GLU A 108 -0.20 -8.90 3.38
CA GLU A 108 0.11 -10.26 2.92
C GLU A 108 -0.76 -11.33 3.60
N ALA A 109 -1.05 -11.16 4.89
CA ALA A 109 -1.99 -12.04 5.60
C ALA A 109 -3.40 -11.94 5.01
N LEU A 110 -3.87 -10.73 4.70
CA LEU A 110 -5.15 -10.53 4.00
C LEU A 110 -5.18 -11.21 2.63
N ARG A 111 -4.09 -11.08 1.85
CA ARG A 111 -3.97 -11.78 0.56
C ARG A 111 -4.09 -13.29 0.72
N GLN A 112 -3.52 -13.85 1.79
CA GLN A 112 -3.61 -15.28 2.08
C GLN A 112 -5.04 -15.67 2.48
N ALA A 113 -5.69 -14.91 3.37
CA ALA A 113 -7.08 -15.12 3.76
C ALA A 113 -8.06 -15.08 2.56
N ILE A 114 -7.85 -14.14 1.62
CA ILE A 114 -8.59 -14.13 0.34
C ILE A 114 -8.38 -15.43 -0.44
N GLY A 115 -7.14 -15.92 -0.47
CA GLY A 115 -6.81 -17.23 -1.05
C GLY A 115 -7.57 -18.38 -0.39
N ASP A 116 -7.71 -18.34 0.93
CA ASP A 116 -8.37 -19.38 1.72
C ASP A 116 -9.90 -19.43 1.47
N LEU A 117 -10.50 -18.40 0.86
CA LEU A 117 -11.89 -18.48 0.37
C LEU A 117 -12.11 -19.67 -0.58
N ASN A 118 -11.07 -20.10 -1.30
CA ASN A 118 -11.18 -21.25 -2.20
C ASN A 118 -11.62 -22.54 -1.48
N ASP A 119 -11.29 -22.66 -0.20
CA ASP A 119 -11.55 -23.83 0.63
C ASP A 119 -12.92 -23.79 1.32
N ALA A 120 -13.72 -22.72 1.12
CA ALA A 120 -15.05 -22.63 1.70
C ALA A 120 -15.95 -23.78 1.20
N PRO A 121 -16.52 -24.61 2.09
CA PRO A 121 -17.32 -25.77 1.71
C PRO A 121 -18.73 -25.40 1.24
N GLY A 122 -19.23 -24.22 1.61
CA GLY A 122 -20.58 -23.75 1.30
C GLY A 122 -20.70 -22.24 1.25
N LEU A 123 -21.88 -21.76 0.85
CA LEU A 123 -22.15 -20.33 0.68
C LEU A 123 -22.19 -19.55 2.00
N ASP A 124 -22.65 -20.17 3.08
CA ASP A 124 -22.71 -19.52 4.40
C ASP A 124 -21.30 -19.23 4.93
N GLU A 125 -20.41 -20.23 4.91
CA GLU A 125 -19.01 -20.05 5.34
C GLU A 125 -18.22 -19.15 4.38
N LEU A 126 -18.51 -19.18 3.07
CA LEU A 126 -17.93 -18.26 2.11
C LEU A 126 -18.28 -16.79 2.47
N ARG A 127 -19.53 -16.53 2.86
CA ARG A 127 -19.99 -15.19 3.27
C ARG A 127 -19.36 -14.77 4.60
N GLU A 128 -19.28 -15.68 5.57
CA GLU A 128 -18.64 -15.39 6.86
C GLU A 128 -17.17 -14.99 6.68
N ARG A 129 -16.39 -15.79 5.94
CA ARG A 129 -14.99 -15.47 5.63
C ARG A 129 -14.84 -14.17 4.83
N HIS A 130 -15.78 -13.89 3.92
CA HIS A 130 -15.82 -12.61 3.20
C HIS A 130 -15.96 -11.43 4.18
N ASP A 131 -16.94 -11.47 5.07
CA ASP A 131 -17.17 -10.41 6.05
C ASP A 131 -15.94 -10.21 6.98
N GLU A 132 -15.31 -11.31 7.42
CA GLU A 132 -14.07 -11.27 8.20
C GLU A 132 -12.91 -10.59 7.47
N ILE A 133 -12.75 -10.85 6.16
CA ILE A 133 -11.71 -10.21 5.34
C ILE A 133 -11.91 -8.70 5.28
N TYR A 134 -13.15 -8.20 5.17
CA TYR A 134 -13.41 -6.76 5.15
C TYR A 134 -13.08 -6.12 6.50
N VAL A 135 -13.44 -6.77 7.61
CA VAL A 135 -13.10 -6.29 8.96
C VAL A 135 -11.60 -6.20 9.15
N GLU A 136 -10.85 -7.23 8.75
CA GLU A 136 -9.39 -7.24 8.87
C GLU A 136 -8.73 -6.25 7.89
N LEU A 137 -9.30 -6.04 6.70
CA LEU A 137 -8.81 -5.04 5.75
C LEU A 137 -8.95 -3.63 6.32
N ASP A 138 -10.11 -3.28 6.88
CA ASP A 138 -10.30 -2.00 7.56
C ASP A 138 -9.29 -1.81 8.69
N ARG A 139 -9.06 -2.84 9.49
CA ARG A 139 -8.07 -2.81 10.57
C ARG A 139 -6.64 -2.58 10.07
N VAL A 140 -6.25 -3.19 8.96
CA VAL A 140 -4.92 -2.98 8.35
C VAL A 140 -4.81 -1.58 7.75
N LEU A 141 -5.90 -1.05 7.18
CA LEU A 141 -5.95 0.33 6.66
C LEU A 141 -5.86 1.37 7.76
N GLU A 142 -6.48 1.15 8.92
CA GLU A 142 -6.30 2.00 10.10
C GLU A 142 -4.85 2.04 10.57
N GLN A 143 -4.17 0.88 10.57
CA GLN A 143 -2.74 0.80 10.87
C GLN A 143 -1.90 1.56 9.83
N ALA A 144 -2.24 1.45 8.54
CA ALA A 144 -1.58 2.19 7.45
C ALA A 144 -1.74 3.69 7.62
N ARG A 145 -2.94 4.15 7.99
CA ARG A 145 -3.19 5.57 8.31
C ARG A 145 -2.35 6.04 9.50
N ALA A 146 -2.20 5.21 10.53
CA ALA A 146 -1.36 5.53 11.68
C ALA A 146 0.15 5.55 11.35
N ASP A 147 0.59 4.77 10.35
CA ASP A 147 1.97 4.80 9.84
C ASP A 147 2.25 6.05 8.99
N LEU A 148 1.27 6.51 8.21
CA LEU A 148 1.35 7.76 7.46
C LEU A 148 1.46 9.01 8.35
N ALA A 149 0.97 8.92 9.59
CA ALA A 149 1.01 10.02 10.56
C ALA A 149 2.34 10.10 11.35
N ARG A 150 3.31 9.22 11.06
CA ARG A 150 4.63 9.17 11.71
C ARG A 150 5.73 9.66 10.79
#